data_AF-A0A2V9JTK4-F1
#
_entry.id   AF-A0A2V9JTK4-F1
#
_cell.length_a   1.000
_cell.length_b   1.000
_cell.length_c   1.000
_cell.angle_alpha   90.00
_cell.angle_beta   90.00
_cell.angle_gamma   90.00
#
_symmetry.space_group_name_H-M   'P 1'
#
loop_
_entity.id
_entity.type
_entity.pdbx_description
1 polymer ?
#
loop_
_entity_poly.entity_id
_entity_poly.type
_entity_poly.pdbx_seq_one_letter_code
_entity_poly.pdbx_strand_id
1 'polypeptide(L)'
;MADRVTRRQFERWVGLSMVGSRALPQAANALAPVGSSSDASQAKDTRPIEAQEAALKPWADVFARRWANASKARITMDMGRCEPASALSSRPEPGHWKVIPYELTDGAKGNLLWAAADQGAPPLRLRLGVKGWHAVFVGLYATVLGPSTVWLRLDGDVAAQPRTTAEHSPYGSFTEVFFKVAELNDTTLHIEQQSAGAASAAGIVYVKLIPSSEEESAGFVADRDQRETRRLAVTNDGGFLGSRAPTTVEEVLRELEVFRDTDFGTLLLHVAYGDTVNYASPYGYMIAKEMDGLIYPDSSYKNYGAAVRALDQKGINAMKVMVDGAHAMGMKVHVGIRPALWTYYEPLRDFFDSPFYQAHAEWRCVDRDGTAVARMSWAVPEVRKHVIDVLREAVGFGGDGAHLVFCRGVPVVLYEPPFVELFQKKYGADPSRPGRA
;
A
#
# COMPACT_ATOMS: atom_id res chain seq x y z
N MET A 1 -26.24 -44.68 -31.43
CA MET A 1 -25.17 -45.23 -30.57
C MET A 1 -23.96 -44.33 -30.75
N ALA A 2 -23.66 -43.50 -29.76
CA ALA A 2 -22.51 -42.59 -29.80
C ALA A 2 -21.42 -43.19 -28.91
N ASP A 3 -20.24 -43.42 -29.48
CA ASP A 3 -19.12 -44.05 -28.80
C ASP A 3 -18.65 -43.22 -27.61
N ARG A 4 -18.43 -43.89 -26.47
CA ARG A 4 -17.88 -43.27 -25.27
C ARG A 4 -16.38 -43.02 -25.47
N VAL A 5 -16.03 -41.74 -25.59
CA VAL A 5 -14.64 -41.27 -25.58
C VAL A 5 -14.01 -41.62 -24.23
N THR A 6 -12.85 -42.28 -24.26
CA THR A 6 -12.12 -42.66 -23.04
C THR A 6 -11.41 -41.45 -22.43
N ARG A 7 -11.17 -41.45 -21.12
CA ARG A 7 -10.53 -40.36 -20.37
C ARG A 7 -9.19 -39.91 -20.97
N ARG A 8 -8.37 -40.83 -21.48
CA ARG A 8 -7.11 -40.52 -22.19
C ARG A 8 -7.30 -39.84 -23.54
N GLN A 9 -8.39 -40.16 -24.27
CA GLN A 9 -8.70 -39.49 -25.54
C GLN A 9 -9.23 -38.07 -25.29
N PHE A 10 -9.97 -37.87 -24.20
CA PHE A 10 -10.40 -36.56 -23.75
C PHE A 10 -9.21 -35.70 -23.29
N GLU A 11 -8.29 -36.26 -22.50
CA GLU A 11 -7.08 -35.56 -22.03
C GLU A 11 -6.14 -35.15 -23.19
N ARG A 12 -6.10 -35.91 -24.29
CA ARG A 12 -5.36 -35.54 -25.52
C ARG A 12 -5.99 -34.37 -26.30
N TRP A 13 -7.30 -34.17 -26.19
CA TRP A 13 -8.02 -33.08 -26.86
C TRP A 13 -7.97 -31.75 -26.08
N VAL A 14 -7.67 -31.79 -24.77
CA VAL A 14 -7.71 -30.63 -23.85
C VAL A 14 -6.32 -30.05 -23.58
N GLY A 15 -5.28 -30.46 -24.30
CA GLY A 15 -3.89 -30.02 -24.10
C GLY A 15 -3.59 -28.52 -24.35
N LEU A 16 -4.58 -27.64 -24.48
CA LEU A 16 -4.41 -26.20 -24.71
C LEU A 16 -5.45 -25.29 -24.01
N SER A 17 -6.27 -25.78 -23.05
CA SER A 17 -7.32 -24.95 -22.46
C SER A 17 -7.57 -25.20 -20.96
N MET A 18 -7.85 -24.10 -20.26
CA MET A 18 -8.03 -23.96 -18.82
C MET A 18 -8.88 -25.07 -18.18
N VAL A 19 -8.38 -25.63 -17.06
CA VAL A 19 -9.13 -26.59 -16.24
C VAL A 19 -10.12 -25.85 -15.34
N GLY A 20 -11.39 -25.79 -15.76
CA GLY A 20 -12.50 -25.44 -14.88
C GLY A 20 -13.07 -26.69 -14.18
N SER A 21 -13.29 -26.62 -12.86
CA SER A 21 -14.02 -27.66 -12.14
C SER A 21 -15.50 -27.67 -12.57
N ARG A 22 -16.09 -28.87 -12.61
CA ARG A 22 -17.51 -29.12 -12.93
C ARG A 22 -18.41 -28.22 -12.07
N ALA A 23 -19.32 -27.48 -12.71
CA ALA A 23 -20.28 -26.63 -12.02
C ALA A 23 -21.11 -27.46 -11.02
N LEU A 24 -20.97 -27.15 -9.73
CA LEU A 24 -21.93 -27.56 -8.72
C LEU A 24 -23.22 -26.74 -8.92
N PRO A 25 -24.42 -27.31 -8.68
CA PRO A 25 -25.66 -26.57 -8.79
C PRO A 25 -25.63 -25.38 -7.82
N GLN A 26 -26.02 -24.21 -8.32
CA GLN A 26 -26.03 -22.93 -7.62
C GLN A 26 -26.75 -23.05 -6.27
N ALA A 27 -25.97 -23.12 -5.18
CA ALA A 27 -26.42 -22.64 -3.89
C ALA A 27 -26.28 -21.12 -3.94
N ALA A 28 -27.40 -20.42 -3.75
CA ALA A 28 -27.45 -18.97 -3.67
C ALA A 28 -26.53 -18.47 -2.54
N ASN A 29 -25.36 -17.98 -2.91
CA ASN A 29 -24.59 -16.98 -2.18
C ASN A 29 -23.73 -16.27 -3.21
N ALA A 30 -24.09 -15.01 -3.48
CA ALA A 30 -23.34 -14.12 -4.33
C ALA A 30 -21.89 -14.01 -3.83
N LEU A 31 -20.95 -14.07 -4.77
CA LEU A 31 -19.54 -13.79 -4.54
C LEU A 31 -19.42 -12.38 -3.94
N ALA A 32 -19.13 -12.31 -2.64
CA ALA A 32 -18.65 -11.10 -2.01
C ALA A 32 -17.30 -10.73 -2.66
N PRO A 33 -17.00 -9.43 -2.83
CA PRO A 33 -15.68 -9.00 -3.25
C PRO A 33 -14.64 -9.57 -2.28
N VAL A 34 -13.54 -10.07 -2.82
CA VAL A 34 -12.40 -10.56 -2.04
C VAL A 34 -11.82 -9.35 -1.30
N GLY A 35 -12.34 -9.12 -0.09
CA GLY A 35 -11.71 -8.25 0.88
C GLY A 35 -10.28 -8.73 1.13
N SER A 36 -9.38 -7.79 1.37
CA SER A 36 -8.03 -8.08 1.82
C SER A 36 -8.12 -9.08 2.99
N SER A 37 -7.65 -10.31 2.79
CA SER A 37 -7.62 -11.33 3.83
C SER A 37 -6.43 -11.09 4.76
N SER A 38 -6.45 -9.98 5.49
CA SER A 38 -5.62 -9.79 6.69
C SER A 38 -6.27 -10.40 7.95
N ASP A 39 -7.54 -10.80 7.88
CA ASP A 39 -8.33 -11.32 9.02
C ASP A 39 -7.78 -12.60 9.65
N ALA A 40 -6.94 -13.38 8.95
CA ALA A 40 -6.38 -14.61 9.51
C ALA A 40 -5.15 -14.41 10.42
N SER A 41 -4.70 -13.17 10.63
CA SER A 41 -3.50 -12.85 11.44
C SER A 41 -3.76 -11.99 12.68
N GLN A 42 -5.03 -11.71 13.02
CA GLN A 42 -5.32 -11.03 14.28
C GLN A 42 -5.05 -11.97 15.45
N ALA A 43 -3.85 -11.89 16.01
CA ALA A 43 -3.61 -12.33 17.38
C ALA A 43 -4.61 -11.57 18.26
N LYS A 44 -5.69 -12.24 18.69
CA LYS A 44 -6.62 -11.67 19.64
C LYS A 44 -5.85 -11.46 20.94
N ASP A 45 -5.59 -10.21 21.27
CA ASP A 45 -5.08 -9.86 22.59
C ASP A 45 -6.17 -10.18 23.61
N THR A 46 -5.97 -11.26 24.36
CA THR A 46 -6.92 -11.81 25.32
C THR A 46 -6.89 -11.10 26.67
N ARG A 47 -6.10 -10.03 26.82
CA ARG A 47 -6.07 -9.24 28.05
C ARG A 47 -7.41 -8.49 28.24
N PRO A 48 -7.88 -8.28 29.48
CA PRO A 48 -9.06 -7.44 29.73
C PRO A 48 -8.90 -6.07 29.07
N ILE A 49 -9.98 -5.51 28.50
CA ILE A 49 -9.97 -4.19 27.85
C ILE A 49 -9.34 -3.14 28.79
N GLU A 50 -9.69 -3.16 30.08
CA GLU A 50 -9.14 -2.29 31.11
C GLU A 50 -7.61 -2.43 31.30
N ALA A 51 -7.04 -3.62 31.07
CA ALA A 51 -5.59 -3.87 31.12
C ALA A 51 -4.87 -3.48 29.81
N GLN A 52 -5.58 -3.39 28.69
CA GLN A 52 -5.08 -2.81 27.44
C GLN A 52 -5.13 -1.27 27.48
N GLU A 53 -6.15 -0.71 28.16
CA GLU A 53 -6.37 0.73 28.30
C GLU A 53 -5.37 1.41 29.25
N ALA A 54 -4.72 0.67 30.15
CA ALA A 54 -3.73 1.18 31.11
C ALA A 54 -2.27 1.16 30.60
N ALA A 55 -2.01 0.76 29.34
CA ALA A 55 -0.65 0.47 28.87
C ALA A 55 -0.06 1.52 27.91
N LEU A 56 -0.84 2.47 27.39
CA LEU A 56 -0.33 3.49 26.48
C LEU A 56 0.24 4.67 27.27
N LYS A 57 1.34 5.22 26.75
CA LYS A 57 1.94 6.44 27.28
C LYS A 57 0.93 7.59 27.16
N PRO A 58 0.88 8.54 28.13
CA PRO A 58 -0.09 9.65 28.10
C PRO A 58 -0.07 10.47 26.80
N TRP A 59 1.08 10.54 26.13
CA TRP A 59 1.28 11.26 24.87
C TRP A 59 1.06 10.43 23.60
N ALA A 60 0.58 9.19 23.73
CA ALA A 60 0.34 8.27 22.61
C ALA A 60 -1.12 7.83 22.51
N ASP A 61 -2.04 8.48 23.25
CA ASP A 61 -3.44 8.06 23.30
C ASP A 61 -4.26 8.63 22.13
N VAL A 62 -5.04 7.77 21.48
CA VAL A 62 -5.91 8.09 20.34
C VAL A 62 -7.29 8.62 20.76
N PHE A 63 -7.58 8.69 22.05
CA PHE A 63 -8.81 9.24 22.60
C PHE A 63 -8.58 10.61 23.23
N ALA A 64 -9.14 11.66 22.62
CA ALA A 64 -9.01 13.05 23.08
C ALA A 64 -9.28 13.25 24.59
N ARG A 65 -10.26 12.54 25.16
CA ARG A 65 -10.64 12.66 26.57
C ARG A 65 -9.58 12.22 27.58
N ARG A 66 -8.56 11.47 27.13
CA ARG A 66 -7.49 10.94 27.99
C ARG A 66 -6.28 11.87 28.08
N TRP A 67 -6.24 12.92 27.28
CA TRP A 67 -5.20 13.95 27.34
C TRP A 67 -5.41 14.84 28.56
N ALA A 68 -4.33 15.19 29.26
CA ALA A 68 -4.37 15.89 30.56
C ALA A 68 -5.13 17.21 30.51
N ASN A 69 -5.04 17.93 29.40
CA ASN A 69 -5.70 19.21 29.17
C ASN A 69 -6.91 19.10 28.22
N ALA A 70 -7.57 17.95 28.11
CA ALA A 70 -8.72 17.77 27.23
C ALA A 70 -9.83 18.82 27.44
N SER A 71 -10.04 19.27 28.67
CA SER A 71 -11.01 20.34 29.01
C SER A 71 -10.63 21.73 28.48
N LYS A 72 -9.36 21.94 28.09
CA LYS A 72 -8.83 23.18 27.50
C LYS A 72 -8.77 23.11 25.98
N ALA A 73 -9.39 22.11 25.36
CA ALA A 73 -9.34 21.92 23.92
C ALA A 73 -9.95 23.12 23.17
N ARG A 74 -9.27 23.56 22.11
CA ARG A 74 -9.83 24.51 21.14
C ARG A 74 -10.38 23.73 19.94
N ILE A 75 -11.66 23.92 19.64
CA ILE A 75 -12.33 23.27 18.51
C ILE A 75 -12.69 24.33 17.48
N THR A 76 -12.25 24.11 16.24
CA THR A 76 -12.72 24.88 15.07
C THR A 76 -13.77 24.05 14.36
N MET A 77 -15.03 24.44 14.45
CA MET A 77 -16.18 23.75 13.83
C MET A 77 -16.60 24.33 12.48
N ASP A 78 -16.20 25.55 12.18
CA ASP A 78 -16.45 26.20 10.89
C ASP A 78 -15.26 25.96 9.95
N MET A 79 -15.35 24.87 9.17
CA MET A 79 -14.36 24.55 8.13
C MET A 79 -14.53 25.43 6.87
N GLY A 80 -15.60 26.23 6.77
CA GLY A 80 -15.75 27.26 5.73
C GLY A 80 -14.68 28.36 5.80
N ARG A 81 -13.90 28.39 6.89
CA ARG A 81 -12.73 29.25 7.09
C ARG A 81 -11.48 28.79 6.33
N CYS A 82 -11.52 27.63 5.68
CA CYS A 82 -10.39 27.14 4.91
C CYS A 82 -10.18 27.98 3.64
N GLU A 83 -8.91 28.09 3.22
CA GLU A 83 -8.51 28.79 2.00
C GLU A 83 -7.99 27.84 0.92
N PRO A 84 -8.13 28.16 -0.38
CA PRO A 84 -8.78 29.36 -0.89
C PRO A 84 -10.31 29.25 -0.83
N ALA A 85 -10.99 30.35 -0.50
CA ALA A 85 -12.45 30.39 -0.47
C ALA A 85 -13.09 30.06 -1.84
N SER A 86 -12.36 30.28 -2.94
CA SER A 86 -12.78 29.90 -4.29
C SER A 86 -12.87 28.39 -4.52
N ALA A 87 -12.29 27.57 -3.64
CA ALA A 87 -12.42 26.13 -3.68
C ALA A 87 -13.62 25.62 -2.87
N LEU A 88 -14.46 26.51 -2.33
CA LEU A 88 -15.62 26.17 -1.51
C LEU A 88 -16.91 26.49 -2.28
N SER A 89 -17.88 25.58 -2.22
CA SER A 89 -19.20 25.78 -2.85
C SER A 89 -20.32 25.26 -1.95
N SER A 90 -21.51 25.86 -2.02
CA SER A 90 -22.70 25.34 -1.32
C SER A 90 -23.30 24.11 -2.01
N ARG A 91 -22.85 23.81 -3.23
CA ARG A 91 -23.30 22.69 -4.06
C ARG A 91 -22.13 21.74 -4.37
N PRO A 92 -22.41 20.46 -4.65
CA PRO A 92 -21.39 19.57 -5.16
C PRO A 92 -21.02 20.00 -6.59
N GLU A 93 -19.80 20.50 -6.77
CA GLU A 93 -19.28 21.01 -8.04
C GLU A 93 -17.87 20.44 -8.28
N PRO A 94 -17.52 20.08 -9.54
CA PRO A 94 -16.16 19.67 -9.87
C PRO A 94 -15.13 20.71 -9.41
N GLY A 95 -14.03 20.25 -8.81
CA GLY A 95 -12.95 21.11 -8.33
C GLY A 95 -13.28 21.93 -7.07
N HIS A 96 -14.34 21.61 -6.34
CA HIS A 96 -14.74 22.34 -5.12
C HIS A 96 -14.98 21.38 -3.96
N TRP A 97 -14.91 21.90 -2.74
CA TRP A 97 -15.41 21.27 -1.53
C TRP A 97 -16.82 21.78 -1.26
N LYS A 98 -17.77 20.87 -1.04
CA LYS A 98 -19.13 21.23 -0.64
C LYS A 98 -19.13 21.64 0.83
N VAL A 99 -19.61 22.85 1.10
CA VAL A 99 -19.86 23.38 2.44
C VAL A 99 -21.24 22.93 2.90
N ILE A 100 -21.31 22.23 4.03
CA ILE A 100 -22.56 21.72 4.59
C ILE A 100 -22.70 22.25 6.03
N PRO A 101 -23.71 23.11 6.31
CA PRO A 101 -23.98 23.55 7.66
C PRO A 101 -24.50 22.38 8.49
N TYR A 102 -24.07 22.29 9.75
CA TYR A 102 -24.53 21.28 10.71
C TYR A 102 -24.75 21.89 12.09
N GLU A 103 -25.58 21.22 12.89
CA GLU A 103 -25.84 21.54 14.28
C GLU A 103 -25.77 20.25 15.10
N LEU A 104 -25.00 20.26 16.18
CA LEU A 104 -24.89 19.16 17.14
C LEU A 104 -26.06 19.19 18.12
N THR A 105 -26.29 18.08 18.83
CA THR A 105 -27.41 17.94 19.78
C THR A 105 -27.33 18.91 20.97
N ASP A 106 -26.16 19.44 21.27
CA ASP A 106 -25.94 20.47 22.30
C ASP A 106 -26.13 21.90 21.77
N GLY A 107 -26.53 22.05 20.50
CA GLY A 107 -26.76 23.34 19.84
C GLY A 107 -25.52 23.96 19.20
N ALA A 108 -24.35 23.32 19.29
CA ALA A 108 -23.15 23.82 18.62
C ALA A 108 -23.30 23.74 17.09
N LYS A 109 -22.97 24.83 16.39
CA LYS A 109 -23.12 24.96 14.93
C LYS A 109 -21.77 25.04 14.23
N GLY A 110 -21.70 24.49 13.04
CA GLY A 110 -20.49 24.52 12.21
C GLY A 110 -20.79 24.34 10.74
N ASN A 111 -19.72 24.37 9.95
CA ASN A 111 -19.74 24.03 8.54
C ASN A 111 -18.73 22.92 8.33
N LEU A 112 -19.18 21.75 7.86
CA LEU A 112 -18.29 20.69 7.43
C LEU A 112 -18.00 20.85 5.94
N LEU A 113 -16.83 20.37 5.50
CA LEU A 113 -16.45 20.30 4.10
C LEU A 113 -16.47 18.86 3.63
N TRP A 114 -17.04 18.63 2.45
CA TRP A 114 -17.11 17.31 1.85
C TRP A 114 -16.82 17.34 0.35
N ALA A 115 -16.05 16.38 -0.13
CA ALA A 115 -15.80 16.11 -1.53
C ALA A 115 -16.13 14.65 -1.85
N ALA A 116 -16.92 14.41 -2.90
CA ALA A 116 -17.16 13.07 -3.45
C ALA A 116 -15.89 12.52 -4.10
N ALA A 117 -15.75 11.19 -4.23
CA ALA A 117 -14.51 10.55 -4.67
C ALA A 117 -13.94 11.11 -6.00
N ASP A 118 -14.79 11.41 -6.97
CA ASP A 118 -14.43 11.92 -8.29
C ASP A 118 -14.44 13.45 -8.40
N GLN A 119 -14.67 14.17 -7.30
CA GLN A 119 -14.89 15.61 -7.32
C GLN A 119 -13.62 16.41 -7.64
N GLY A 120 -12.43 15.86 -7.37
CA GLY A 120 -11.16 16.51 -7.72
C GLY A 120 -10.91 17.81 -6.96
N ALA A 121 -11.34 17.90 -5.70
CA ALA A 121 -11.27 19.11 -4.91
C ALA A 121 -9.80 19.46 -4.57
N PRO A 122 -9.37 20.73 -4.73
CA PRO A 122 -7.99 21.12 -4.54
C PRO A 122 -7.61 21.16 -3.04
N PRO A 123 -6.31 21.16 -2.71
CA PRO A 123 -5.83 21.34 -1.34
C PRO A 123 -6.39 22.60 -0.68
N LEU A 124 -6.81 22.46 0.58
CA LEU A 124 -7.27 23.54 1.43
C LEU A 124 -6.29 23.81 2.57
N ARG A 125 -6.33 25.03 3.11
CA ARG A 125 -5.45 25.51 4.18
C ARG A 125 -6.28 26.08 5.32
N LEU A 126 -5.99 25.66 6.55
CA LEU A 126 -6.59 26.18 7.78
C LEU A 126 -5.49 26.65 8.74
N ARG A 127 -5.43 27.96 9.00
CA ARG A 127 -4.58 28.52 10.07
C ARG A 127 -5.09 28.05 11.43
N LEU A 128 -4.24 27.37 12.21
CA LEU A 128 -4.63 26.84 13.52
C LEU A 128 -4.67 27.92 14.61
N GLY A 129 -3.83 28.95 14.49
CA GLY A 129 -3.83 30.14 15.36
C GLY A 129 -3.57 29.84 16.84
N VAL A 130 -2.71 28.86 17.11
CA VAL A 130 -2.26 28.48 18.46
C VAL A 130 -0.73 28.32 18.46
N LYS A 131 -0.13 28.34 19.65
CA LYS A 131 1.31 28.18 19.86
C LYS A 131 1.62 27.16 20.95
N GLY A 132 2.74 26.46 20.82
CA GLY A 132 3.20 25.43 21.74
C GLY A 132 2.75 24.03 21.34
N TRP A 133 3.09 23.05 22.17
CA TRP A 133 2.78 21.64 21.92
C TRP A 133 1.28 21.35 22.02
N HIS A 134 0.76 20.66 21.01
CA HIS A 134 -0.63 20.23 20.96
C HIS A 134 -0.76 18.81 20.44
N ALA A 135 -1.73 18.07 20.98
CA ALA A 135 -2.32 16.93 20.30
C ALA A 135 -3.40 17.42 19.34
N VAL A 136 -3.31 16.99 18.08
CA VAL A 136 -4.21 17.40 16.99
C VAL A 136 -5.15 16.25 16.67
N PHE A 137 -6.44 16.54 16.72
CA PHE A 137 -7.54 15.64 16.37
C PHE A 137 -8.39 16.26 15.26
N VAL A 138 -8.99 15.41 14.43
CA VAL A 138 -9.89 15.82 13.36
C VAL A 138 -11.20 15.04 13.45
N GLY A 139 -12.32 15.73 13.27
CA GLY A 139 -13.61 15.09 13.05
C GLY A 139 -13.76 14.76 11.57
N LEU A 140 -13.88 13.50 11.21
CA LEU A 140 -14.00 13.07 9.82
C LEU A 140 -15.42 12.60 9.52
N TYR A 141 -16.03 13.14 8.47
CA TYR A 141 -17.41 12.85 8.09
C TYR A 141 -17.49 11.55 7.27
N ALA A 142 -18.34 10.62 7.67
CA ALA A 142 -18.66 9.40 6.94
C ALA A 142 -20.05 9.51 6.34
N THR A 143 -20.24 8.95 5.15
CA THR A 143 -21.56 8.92 4.48
C THR A 143 -22.07 7.49 4.39
N VAL A 144 -23.33 7.32 4.00
CA VAL A 144 -23.88 6.00 3.65
C VAL A 144 -23.19 5.35 2.45
N LEU A 145 -22.41 6.11 1.67
CA LEU A 145 -21.66 5.62 0.51
C LEU A 145 -20.31 4.98 0.91
N GLY A 146 -19.93 5.06 2.18
CA GLY A 146 -18.69 4.49 2.70
C GLY A 146 -17.84 5.48 3.48
N PRO A 147 -16.63 5.05 3.89
CA PRO A 147 -15.73 5.88 4.67
C PRO A 147 -15.17 7.04 3.83
N SER A 148 -14.85 8.13 4.52
CA SER A 148 -14.07 9.22 3.93
C SER A 148 -12.62 9.12 4.36
N THR A 149 -11.70 9.39 3.42
CA THR A 149 -10.27 9.55 3.70
C THR A 149 -9.86 10.98 3.40
N VAL A 150 -9.28 11.65 4.40
CA VAL A 150 -8.72 12.99 4.27
C VAL A 150 -7.21 12.91 4.42
N TRP A 151 -6.47 13.55 3.52
CA TRP A 151 -5.02 13.65 3.59
C TRP A 151 -4.63 14.93 4.30
N LEU A 152 -3.81 14.81 5.33
CA LEU A 152 -3.49 15.90 6.25
C LEU A 152 -1.98 16.08 6.39
N ARG A 153 -1.54 17.34 6.42
CA ARG A 153 -0.18 17.72 6.83
C ARG A 153 -0.16 19.09 7.49
N LEU A 154 0.79 19.32 8.36
CA LEU A 154 1.12 20.63 8.88
C LEU A 154 2.21 21.30 8.03
N ASP A 155 2.40 22.61 8.20
CA ASP A 155 3.60 23.28 7.69
C ASP A 155 4.86 22.60 8.24
N GLY A 156 5.82 22.33 7.36
CA GLY A 156 7.08 21.65 7.68
C GLY A 156 7.05 20.12 7.53
N ASP A 157 5.87 19.51 7.40
CA ASP A 157 5.78 18.08 7.08
C ASP A 157 6.25 17.81 5.65
N VAL A 158 6.91 16.66 5.46
CA VAL A 158 7.46 16.26 4.16
C VAL A 158 6.36 15.86 3.18
N ALA A 159 5.29 15.21 3.67
CA ALA A 159 4.17 14.76 2.87
C ALA A 159 2.88 14.66 3.70
N ALA A 160 1.74 14.55 3.03
CA ALA A 160 0.45 14.32 3.69
C ALA A 160 0.29 12.87 4.18
N GLN A 161 -0.43 12.68 5.28
CA GLN A 161 -0.82 11.37 5.80
C GLN A 161 -2.35 11.19 5.72
N PRO A 162 -2.84 9.99 5.40
CA PRO A 162 -4.27 9.73 5.34
C PRO A 162 -4.84 9.55 6.75
N ARG A 163 -6.05 10.06 6.98
CA ARG A 163 -6.91 9.68 8.11
C ARG A 163 -8.27 9.29 7.55
N THR A 164 -8.79 8.16 7.99
CA THR A 164 -10.00 7.54 7.44
C THR A 164 -11.01 7.32 8.55
N THR A 165 -12.29 7.52 8.25
CA THR A 165 -13.38 7.19 9.18
C THR A 165 -13.50 5.67 9.35
N ALA A 166 -14.19 5.23 10.41
CA ALA A 166 -14.64 3.85 10.47
C ALA A 166 -15.52 3.50 9.25
N GLU A 167 -15.45 2.25 8.81
CA GLU A 167 -15.91 1.77 7.50
C GLU A 167 -17.43 1.90 7.31
N HIS A 168 -18.21 1.98 8.40
CA HIS A 168 -19.66 1.98 8.36
C HIS A 168 -20.27 2.89 9.43
N SER A 169 -20.93 3.96 9.01
CA SER A 169 -21.92 4.63 9.85
C SER A 169 -23.20 4.84 9.06
N PRO A 170 -24.29 4.13 9.38
CA PRO A 170 -25.57 4.40 8.77
C PRO A 170 -25.99 5.82 9.21
N TYR A 171 -26.41 6.65 8.25
CA TYR A 171 -27.04 7.97 8.45
C TYR A 171 -26.18 9.23 8.63
N GLY A 172 -24.94 9.26 8.14
CA GLY A 172 -24.15 10.51 8.15
C GLY A 172 -23.69 10.84 9.55
N SER A 173 -22.50 10.38 9.90
CA SER A 173 -21.89 10.66 11.21
C SER A 173 -20.47 11.15 11.00
N PHE A 174 -19.80 11.47 12.08
CA PHE A 174 -18.36 11.70 12.03
C PHE A 174 -17.65 10.95 13.14
N THR A 175 -16.41 10.58 12.87
CA THR A 175 -15.51 9.96 13.83
C THR A 175 -14.41 10.95 14.18
N GLU A 176 -14.16 11.14 15.48
CA GLU A 176 -12.95 11.83 15.93
C GLU A 176 -11.75 10.91 15.74
N VAL A 177 -10.74 11.38 15.01
CA VAL A 177 -9.52 10.62 14.70
C VAL A 177 -8.31 11.43 15.16
N PHE A 178 -7.39 10.76 15.84
CA PHE A 178 -6.09 11.34 16.18
C PHE A 178 -5.26 11.57 14.92
N PHE A 179 -4.74 12.79 14.75
CA PHE A 179 -3.81 13.09 13.68
C PHE A 179 -2.37 12.90 14.17
N LYS A 180 -1.87 13.80 15.02
CA LYS A 180 -0.51 13.73 15.59
C LYS A 180 -0.31 14.69 16.75
N VAL A 181 0.81 14.56 17.45
CA VAL A 181 1.35 15.58 18.36
C VAL A 181 2.31 16.48 17.58
N ALA A 182 2.24 17.80 17.79
CA ALA A 182 3.16 18.74 17.16
C ALA A 182 3.35 20.02 17.99
N GLU A 183 4.53 20.61 17.88
CA GLU A 183 4.75 21.99 18.30
C GLU A 183 4.19 22.94 17.25
N LEU A 184 3.16 23.69 17.62
CA LEU A 184 2.48 24.63 16.73
C LEU A 184 3.04 26.03 16.94
N ASN A 185 3.18 26.79 15.86
CA ASN A 185 3.57 28.21 15.91
C ASN A 185 2.86 28.98 14.79
N ASP A 186 1.57 29.26 14.99
CA ASP A 186 0.69 29.78 13.91
C ASP A 186 0.68 28.91 12.64
N THR A 187 0.93 27.61 12.84
CA THR A 187 1.00 26.57 11.82
C THR A 187 -0.31 26.45 11.03
N THR A 188 -0.19 26.15 9.74
CA THR A 188 -1.29 25.84 8.84
C THR A 188 -1.47 24.33 8.74
N LEU A 189 -2.72 23.87 8.83
CA LEU A 189 -3.13 22.52 8.44
C LEU A 189 -3.53 22.53 6.95
N HIS A 190 -2.93 21.65 6.17
CA HIS A 190 -3.30 21.38 4.79
C HIS A 190 -4.23 20.17 4.76
N ILE A 191 -5.31 20.28 4.00
CA ILE A 191 -6.40 19.31 3.89
C ILE A 191 -6.57 18.95 2.42
N GLU A 192 -6.41 17.68 2.09
CA GLU A 192 -6.32 17.24 0.70
C GLU A 192 -7.25 16.04 0.43
N GLN A 193 -7.74 15.96 -0.81
CA GLN A 193 -8.46 14.82 -1.33
C GLN A 193 -7.52 13.92 -2.14
N GLN A 194 -7.67 12.60 -2.02
CA GLN A 194 -7.13 11.66 -3.01
C GLN A 194 -8.11 11.52 -4.17
N SER A 195 -7.86 12.27 -5.24
CA SER A 195 -8.65 12.23 -6.48
C SER A 195 -8.02 11.35 -7.57
N ALA A 196 -6.74 10.99 -7.43
CA ALA A 196 -6.02 10.07 -8.30
C ALA A 196 -5.99 8.64 -7.72
N GLY A 197 -5.68 7.67 -8.58
CA GLY A 197 -5.60 6.27 -8.14
C GLY A 197 -6.97 5.70 -7.77
N ALA A 198 -7.03 5.04 -6.61
CA ALA A 198 -8.27 4.65 -5.95
C ALA A 198 -8.88 5.88 -5.25
N ALA A 199 -9.56 6.72 -6.03
CA ALA A 199 -10.12 7.96 -5.53
C ALA A 199 -11.06 7.73 -4.32
N SER A 200 -11.01 8.63 -3.34
CA SER A 200 -11.77 8.50 -2.08
C SER A 200 -12.55 9.78 -1.79
N ALA A 201 -13.74 9.63 -1.23
CA ALA A 201 -14.47 10.75 -0.67
C ALA A 201 -13.67 11.33 0.51
N ALA A 202 -13.74 12.64 0.70
CA ALA A 202 -13.05 13.34 1.76
C ALA A 202 -14.05 14.20 2.52
N GLY A 203 -14.05 14.13 3.85
CA GLY A 203 -15.02 14.82 4.68
C GLY A 203 -14.41 15.25 6.00
N ILE A 204 -14.39 16.54 6.29
CA ILE A 204 -13.85 17.10 7.54
C ILE A 204 -14.90 18.00 8.21
N VAL A 205 -15.14 17.75 9.49
CA VAL A 205 -16.18 18.38 10.31
C VAL A 205 -15.61 19.44 11.25
N TYR A 206 -14.48 19.13 11.89
CA TYR A 206 -13.79 20.05 12.77
C TYR A 206 -12.31 19.68 12.93
N VAL A 207 -11.55 20.63 13.46
CA VAL A 207 -10.21 20.41 14.00
C VAL A 207 -10.23 20.70 15.50
N LYS A 208 -9.74 19.77 16.32
CA LYS A 208 -9.62 19.90 17.77
C LYS A 208 -8.14 19.91 18.15
N LEU A 209 -7.75 20.91 18.93
CA LEU A 209 -6.38 21.13 19.39
C LEU A 209 -6.37 21.08 20.91
N ILE A 210 -5.64 20.13 21.48
CA ILE A 210 -5.51 19.96 22.92
C ILE A 210 -4.09 20.38 23.31
N PRO A 211 -3.89 21.45 24.10
CA PRO A 211 -2.54 21.85 24.51
C PRO A 211 -1.92 20.76 25.38
N SER A 212 -0.74 20.27 25.00
CA SER A 212 -0.04 19.23 25.77
C SER A 212 0.44 19.79 27.11
N SER A 213 0.41 18.96 28.15
CA SER A 213 1.14 19.21 29.39
C SER A 213 2.65 19.13 29.18
N GLU A 214 3.42 19.62 30.15
CA GLU A 214 4.88 19.51 30.13
C GLU A 214 5.31 18.04 30.10
N GLU A 215 4.65 17.17 30.88
CA GLU A 215 4.91 15.72 30.87
C GLU A 215 4.61 15.08 29.50
N GLU A 216 3.45 15.37 28.90
CA GLU A 216 3.09 14.81 27.60
C GLU A 216 4.04 15.26 26.48
N SER A 217 4.39 16.55 26.45
CA SER A 217 5.28 17.09 25.42
C SER A 217 6.73 16.63 25.59
N ALA A 218 7.26 16.64 26.82
CA ALA A 218 8.60 16.11 27.11
C ALA A 218 8.68 14.60 26.85
N GLY A 219 7.65 13.85 27.24
CA GLY A 219 7.54 12.42 27.00
C GLY A 219 7.48 12.08 25.51
N PHE A 220 6.68 12.81 24.73
CA PHE A 220 6.63 12.65 23.27
C PHE A 220 7.98 12.90 22.61
N VAL A 221 8.66 14.00 22.98
CA VAL A 221 9.99 14.33 22.44
C VAL A 221 11.01 13.25 22.79
N ALA A 222 11.04 12.79 24.04
CA ALA A 222 11.94 11.73 24.46
C ALA A 222 11.67 10.41 23.71
N ASP A 223 10.40 10.07 23.49
CA ASP A 223 9.99 8.87 22.75
C ASP A 223 10.37 8.97 21.26
N ARG A 224 10.11 10.11 20.63
CA ARG A 224 10.50 10.38 19.24
C ARG A 224 12.01 10.26 19.04
N ASP A 225 12.78 10.79 19.99
CA ASP A 225 14.23 10.89 19.88
C ASP A 225 14.93 9.56 20.25
N GLN A 226 14.23 8.64 20.92
CA GLN A 226 14.77 7.31 21.20
C GLN A 226 14.99 6.51 19.91
N ARG A 227 16.06 5.73 19.89
CA ARG A 227 16.44 4.89 18.73
C ARG A 227 16.45 3.39 19.03
N GLU A 228 16.53 3.00 20.30
CA GLU A 228 16.71 1.60 20.71
C GLU A 228 15.45 0.73 20.48
N THR A 229 14.27 1.34 20.45
CA THR A 229 12.98 0.64 20.28
C THR A 229 12.57 0.45 18.83
N ARG A 230 13.34 0.98 17.86
CA ARG A 230 13.06 0.91 16.43
C ARG A 230 13.27 -0.49 15.84
N ARG A 231 12.49 -1.46 16.31
CA ARG A 231 12.65 -2.90 16.07
C ARG A 231 11.63 -3.45 15.09
N LEU A 232 10.65 -2.64 14.67
CA LEU A 232 9.64 -3.07 13.72
C LEU A 232 10.16 -2.96 12.29
N ALA A 233 9.74 -3.91 11.47
CA ALA A 233 9.98 -3.90 10.04
C ALA A 233 8.64 -3.82 9.31
N VAL A 234 8.59 -3.03 8.24
CA VAL A 234 7.45 -2.94 7.32
C VAL A 234 7.86 -3.44 5.96
N THR A 235 6.96 -4.15 5.28
CA THR A 235 7.14 -4.55 3.88
C THR A 235 6.33 -3.64 2.97
N ASN A 236 6.93 -3.19 1.87
CA ASN A 236 6.28 -2.42 0.84
C ASN A 236 6.40 -3.14 -0.49
N ASP A 237 5.28 -3.36 -1.17
CA ASP A 237 5.27 -4.07 -2.44
C ASP A 237 4.96 -3.23 -3.67
N GLY A 238 4.97 -1.91 -3.52
CA GLY A 238 4.71 -0.98 -4.61
C GLY A 238 3.23 -0.82 -4.96
N GLY A 239 2.29 -1.46 -4.25
CA GLY A 239 0.86 -1.33 -4.52
C GLY A 239 0.35 0.13 -4.53
N PHE A 240 1.02 1.03 -3.79
CA PHE A 240 0.71 2.46 -3.79
C PHE A 240 0.82 3.12 -5.17
N LEU A 241 1.64 2.58 -6.08
CA LEU A 241 1.79 3.10 -7.44
C LEU A 241 0.48 2.99 -8.23
N GLY A 242 -0.32 1.95 -7.99
CA GLY A 242 -1.65 1.81 -8.59
C GLY A 242 -2.77 2.43 -7.74
N SER A 243 -2.71 2.25 -6.42
CA SER A 243 -3.79 2.70 -5.52
C SER A 243 -3.78 4.19 -5.25
N ARG A 244 -2.64 4.89 -5.40
CA ARG A 244 -2.53 6.35 -5.21
C ARG A 244 -2.10 7.10 -6.46
N ALA A 245 -1.55 6.40 -7.44
CA ALA A 245 -1.09 6.95 -8.72
C ALA A 245 -0.18 8.20 -8.57
N PRO A 246 0.93 8.12 -7.80
CA PRO A 246 1.80 9.26 -7.55
C PRO A 246 2.53 9.70 -8.83
N THR A 247 2.69 11.02 -8.99
CA THR A 247 3.40 11.62 -10.13
C THR A 247 4.49 12.62 -9.71
N THR A 248 4.70 12.80 -8.41
CA THR A 248 5.70 13.70 -7.83
C THR A 248 6.49 13.01 -6.70
N VAL A 249 7.63 13.59 -6.33
CA VAL A 249 8.45 13.11 -5.21
C VAL A 249 7.65 13.11 -3.90
N GLU A 250 6.92 14.20 -3.62
CA GLU A 250 6.09 14.31 -2.42
C GLU A 250 5.04 13.19 -2.35
N GLU A 251 4.34 12.91 -3.45
CA GLU A 251 3.31 11.86 -3.51
C GLU A 251 3.88 10.45 -3.33
N VAL A 252 5.14 10.20 -3.74
CA VAL A 252 5.84 8.94 -3.42
C VAL A 252 6.14 8.87 -1.92
N LEU A 253 6.63 9.96 -1.33
CA LEU A 253 6.99 10.02 0.10
C LEU A 253 5.78 9.87 1.05
N ARG A 254 4.56 10.14 0.57
CA ARG A 254 3.30 9.84 1.30
C ARG A 254 3.21 8.39 1.76
N GLU A 255 3.84 7.47 1.04
CA GLU A 255 3.87 6.05 1.43
C GLU A 255 4.67 5.78 2.70
N LEU A 256 5.66 6.62 3.00
CA LEU A 256 6.53 6.46 4.15
C LEU A 256 6.12 7.32 5.34
N GLU A 257 5.43 8.43 5.09
CA GLU A 257 5.22 9.47 6.09
C GLU A 257 4.48 8.97 7.35
N VAL A 258 3.66 7.92 7.21
CA VAL A 258 2.98 7.25 8.34
C VAL A 258 3.95 6.59 9.34
N PHE A 259 5.21 6.34 8.95
CA PHE A 259 6.25 5.76 9.81
C PHE A 259 7.15 6.80 10.47
N ARG A 260 7.01 8.08 10.14
CA ARG A 260 7.79 9.14 10.76
C ARG A 260 7.56 9.13 12.27
N ASP A 261 8.66 9.18 13.02
CA ASP A 261 8.65 9.23 14.48
C ASP A 261 7.99 7.99 15.15
N THR A 262 8.07 6.83 14.49
CA THR A 262 7.58 5.54 15.01
C THR A 262 8.72 4.54 15.31
N ASP A 263 8.36 3.38 15.86
CA ASP A 263 9.27 2.25 16.13
C ASP A 263 9.60 1.40 14.88
N PHE A 264 9.17 1.82 13.68
CA PHE A 264 9.60 1.18 12.44
C PHE A 264 11.03 1.59 12.11
N GLY A 265 11.95 0.64 12.24
CA GLY A 265 13.38 0.84 11.97
C GLY A 265 13.84 0.25 10.64
N THR A 266 13.02 -0.56 9.97
CA THR A 266 13.40 -1.22 8.71
C THR A 266 12.26 -1.22 7.68
N LEU A 267 12.59 -0.83 6.45
CA LEU A 267 11.75 -0.96 5.27
C LEU A 267 12.26 -2.14 4.41
N LEU A 268 11.41 -3.15 4.22
CA LEU A 268 11.60 -4.23 3.26
C LEU A 268 10.92 -3.82 1.94
N LEU A 269 11.70 -3.22 1.03
CA LEU A 269 11.18 -2.66 -0.22
C LEU A 269 11.25 -3.68 -1.35
N HIS A 270 10.12 -4.16 -1.85
CA HIS A 270 10.09 -5.06 -2.99
C HIS A 270 10.24 -4.27 -4.29
N VAL A 271 11.40 -4.38 -4.91
CA VAL A 271 11.79 -3.60 -6.10
C VAL A 271 11.40 -4.26 -7.41
N ALA A 272 11.19 -5.59 -7.39
CA ALA A 272 10.88 -6.36 -8.57
C ALA A 272 10.11 -7.65 -8.27
N TYR A 273 9.43 -8.14 -9.30
CA TYR A 273 8.83 -9.47 -9.35
C TYR A 273 9.25 -10.17 -10.65
N GLY A 274 9.96 -11.30 -10.52
CA GLY A 274 10.75 -11.85 -11.61
C GLY A 274 11.87 -10.87 -11.92
N ASP A 275 11.84 -10.26 -13.09
CA ASP A 275 12.69 -9.13 -13.48
C ASP A 275 11.91 -7.84 -13.78
N THR A 276 10.60 -7.84 -13.52
CA THR A 276 9.78 -6.64 -13.75
C THR A 276 10.03 -5.60 -12.67
N VAL A 277 10.30 -4.36 -13.07
CA VAL A 277 10.62 -3.22 -12.20
C VAL A 277 9.71 -2.01 -12.48
N ASN A 278 9.65 -1.09 -11.52
CA ASN A 278 8.81 0.12 -11.56
C ASN A 278 9.55 1.39 -12.01
N TYR A 279 10.67 1.24 -12.71
CA TYR A 279 11.56 2.33 -13.13
C TYR A 279 12.36 1.90 -14.37
N ALA A 280 12.89 2.85 -15.15
CA ALA A 280 13.78 2.53 -16.26
C ALA A 280 15.06 1.86 -15.74
N SER A 281 15.31 0.63 -16.18
CA SER A 281 16.43 -0.20 -15.76
C SER A 281 17.18 -0.74 -16.99
N PRO A 282 18.51 -0.89 -16.92
CA PRO A 282 19.29 -1.59 -17.94
C PRO A 282 19.30 -3.12 -17.75
N TYR A 283 18.78 -3.63 -16.62
CA TYR A 283 18.78 -5.06 -16.29
C TYR A 283 17.35 -5.64 -16.20
N GLY A 284 16.44 -4.92 -15.59
CA GLY A 284 15.04 -5.30 -15.41
C GLY A 284 14.12 -4.75 -16.51
N TYR A 285 12.90 -5.27 -16.53
CA TYR A 285 11.87 -4.91 -17.50
C TYR A 285 10.84 -3.95 -16.87
N MET A 286 10.77 -2.72 -17.39
CA MET A 286 9.78 -1.74 -16.93
C MET A 286 8.45 -1.94 -17.65
N ILE A 287 7.61 -2.83 -17.11
CA ILE A 287 6.37 -3.26 -17.76
C ILE A 287 5.42 -2.11 -18.12
N ALA A 288 5.44 -1.03 -17.34
CA ALA A 288 4.60 0.14 -17.57
C ALA A 288 4.80 0.78 -18.95
N LYS A 289 5.93 0.57 -19.65
CA LYS A 289 6.16 1.08 -21.01
C LYS A 289 5.28 0.41 -22.06
N GLU A 290 4.92 -0.85 -21.87
CA GLU A 290 4.14 -1.64 -22.82
C GLU A 290 2.65 -1.72 -22.43
N MET A 291 2.24 -1.05 -21.35
CA MET A 291 0.86 -1.11 -20.88
C MET A 291 -0.11 -0.19 -21.64
N ASP A 292 0.36 0.71 -22.51
CA ASP A 292 -0.52 1.61 -23.27
C ASP A 292 -1.39 0.82 -24.26
N GLY A 293 -2.71 1.06 -24.26
CA GLY A 293 -3.65 0.39 -25.15
C GLY A 293 -4.10 -1.01 -24.71
N LEU A 294 -3.57 -1.56 -23.62
CA LEU A 294 -4.03 -2.84 -23.08
C LEU A 294 -5.43 -2.72 -22.44
N ILE A 295 -6.18 -3.82 -22.45
CA ILE A 295 -7.46 -3.95 -21.71
C ILE A 295 -7.16 -4.34 -20.27
N TYR A 296 -7.19 -3.37 -19.36
CA TYR A 296 -6.84 -3.59 -17.96
C TYR A 296 -7.85 -4.49 -17.23
N PRO A 297 -7.39 -5.45 -16.39
CA PRO A 297 -8.26 -6.28 -15.56
C PRO A 297 -9.12 -5.44 -14.59
N ASP A 298 -8.54 -4.36 -14.08
CA ASP A 298 -9.20 -3.33 -13.29
C ASP A 298 -8.46 -1.99 -13.40
N SER A 299 -9.05 -0.92 -12.85
CA SER A 299 -8.52 0.45 -12.97
C SER A 299 -7.17 0.66 -12.27
N SER A 300 -6.80 -0.15 -11.28
CA SER A 300 -5.54 0.01 -10.54
C SER A 300 -4.32 -0.24 -11.43
N TYR A 301 -4.41 -1.16 -12.40
CA TYR A 301 -3.34 -1.41 -13.37
C TYR A 301 -3.17 -0.26 -14.35
N LYS A 302 -4.27 0.36 -14.78
CA LYS A 302 -4.23 1.57 -15.62
C LYS A 302 -3.54 2.71 -14.87
N ASN A 303 -3.94 2.92 -13.61
CA ASN A 303 -3.38 3.93 -12.73
C ASN A 303 -1.89 3.70 -12.49
N TYR A 304 -1.50 2.46 -12.20
CA TYR A 304 -0.11 2.04 -12.02
C TYR A 304 0.73 2.37 -13.25
N GLY A 305 0.30 1.93 -14.44
CA GLY A 305 1.06 2.17 -15.67
C GLY A 305 1.23 3.66 -15.96
N ALA A 306 0.16 4.43 -15.82
CA ALA A 306 0.19 5.88 -16.02
C ALA A 306 1.10 6.59 -15.02
N ALA A 307 1.03 6.25 -13.73
CA ALA A 307 1.84 6.84 -12.68
C ALA A 307 3.33 6.55 -12.87
N VAL A 308 3.68 5.28 -13.13
CA VAL A 308 5.07 4.86 -13.36
C VAL A 308 5.66 5.53 -14.61
N ARG A 309 4.89 5.66 -15.70
CA ARG A 309 5.34 6.43 -16.88
C ARG A 309 5.49 7.92 -16.58
N ALA A 310 4.58 8.52 -15.84
CA ALA A 310 4.64 9.94 -15.48
C ALA A 310 5.87 10.26 -14.61
N LEU A 311 6.24 9.36 -13.69
CA LEU A 311 7.46 9.48 -12.88
C LEU A 311 8.72 9.34 -13.75
N ASP A 312 8.77 8.34 -14.64
CA ASP A 312 9.88 8.12 -15.58
C ASP A 312 10.12 9.33 -16.49
N GLN A 313 9.06 9.89 -17.08
CA GLN A 313 9.13 11.11 -17.91
C GLN A 313 9.69 12.33 -17.18
N LYS A 314 9.52 12.39 -15.85
CA LYS A 314 10.07 13.45 -14.99
C LYS A 314 11.45 13.11 -14.44
N GLY A 315 12.03 11.95 -14.78
CA GLY A 315 13.29 11.47 -14.24
C GLY A 315 13.21 11.07 -12.76
N ILE A 316 12.02 10.77 -12.24
CA ILE A 316 11.80 10.41 -10.84
C ILE A 316 11.83 8.88 -10.71
N ASN A 317 12.88 8.34 -10.10
CA ASN A 317 12.92 6.93 -9.71
C ASN A 317 12.22 6.73 -8.36
N ALA A 318 11.03 6.15 -8.37
CA ALA A 318 10.23 5.92 -7.16
C ALA A 318 10.96 5.07 -6.11
N MET A 319 11.75 4.07 -6.54
CA MET A 319 12.48 3.21 -5.59
C MET A 319 13.58 3.99 -4.90
N LYS A 320 14.31 4.83 -5.63
CA LYS A 320 15.31 5.72 -5.02
C LYS A 320 14.66 6.71 -4.04
N VAL A 321 13.53 7.33 -4.42
CA VAL A 321 12.80 8.25 -3.54
C VAL A 321 12.37 7.54 -2.24
N MET A 322 11.90 6.29 -2.33
CA MET A 322 11.55 5.48 -1.15
C MET A 322 12.78 5.17 -0.28
N VAL A 323 13.93 4.86 -0.88
CA VAL A 323 15.18 4.63 -0.13
C VAL A 323 15.61 5.90 0.61
N ASP A 324 15.72 7.02 -0.12
CA ASP A 324 16.14 8.31 0.45
C ASP A 324 15.17 8.78 1.55
N GLY A 325 13.85 8.62 1.33
CA GLY A 325 12.82 9.00 2.28
C GLY A 325 12.87 8.17 3.58
N ALA A 326 13.11 6.88 3.47
CA ALA A 326 13.23 5.99 4.63
C ALA A 326 14.51 6.31 5.44
N HIS A 327 15.63 6.57 4.75
CA HIS A 327 16.87 7.04 5.38
C HIS A 327 16.69 8.37 6.11
N ALA A 328 15.94 9.32 5.53
CA ALA A 328 15.62 10.59 6.18
C ALA A 328 14.78 10.42 7.46
N MET A 329 14.09 9.29 7.63
CA MET A 329 13.39 8.91 8.87
C MET A 329 14.28 8.10 9.83
N GLY A 330 15.51 7.76 9.44
CA GLY A 330 16.42 6.92 10.20
C GLY A 330 16.08 5.42 10.13
N MET A 331 15.38 4.98 9.08
CA MET A 331 15.11 3.56 8.81
C MET A 331 16.23 2.96 7.98
N LYS A 332 16.49 1.66 8.14
CA LYS A 332 17.26 0.85 7.18
C LYS A 332 16.37 0.40 6.05
N VAL A 333 16.94 0.19 4.87
CA VAL A 333 16.21 -0.29 3.69
C VAL A 333 16.85 -1.57 3.17
N HIS A 334 16.08 -2.65 3.15
CA HIS A 334 16.46 -3.89 2.47
C HIS A 334 15.64 -4.00 1.20
N VAL A 335 16.28 -3.84 0.05
CA VAL A 335 15.62 -4.05 -1.24
C VAL A 335 15.46 -5.54 -1.50
N GLY A 336 14.38 -5.95 -2.16
CA GLY A 336 14.14 -7.37 -2.38
C GLY A 336 13.36 -7.69 -3.64
N ILE A 337 13.57 -8.91 -4.09
CA ILE A 337 12.93 -9.43 -5.30
C ILE A 337 12.03 -10.60 -4.94
N ARG A 338 10.85 -10.61 -5.56
CA ARG A 338 9.94 -11.76 -5.53
C ARG A 338 10.42 -12.77 -6.59
N PRO A 339 10.78 -14.01 -6.23
CA PRO A 339 11.36 -14.98 -7.16
C PRO A 339 10.51 -15.45 -8.36
N ALA A 340 9.24 -15.03 -8.46
CA ALA A 340 8.31 -15.41 -9.52
C ALA A 340 7.59 -14.19 -10.12
N LEU A 341 6.58 -14.44 -10.96
CA LEU A 341 5.91 -13.46 -11.83
C LEU A 341 6.80 -13.00 -13.00
N TRP A 342 7.57 -13.93 -13.55
CA TRP A 342 8.19 -13.81 -14.86
C TRP A 342 7.15 -13.78 -16.01
N THR A 343 5.97 -14.31 -15.72
CA THR A 343 4.79 -14.41 -16.57
C THR A 343 3.59 -14.69 -15.67
N TYR A 344 2.39 -14.70 -16.23
CA TYR A 344 1.17 -15.16 -15.56
C TYR A 344 0.37 -16.11 -16.46
N TYR A 345 -0.59 -16.82 -15.88
CA TYR A 345 -1.51 -17.64 -16.65
C TYR A 345 -2.57 -16.78 -17.36
N GLU A 346 -3.18 -17.31 -18.42
CA GLU A 346 -4.32 -16.66 -19.08
C GLU A 346 -5.44 -16.35 -18.06
N PRO A 347 -6.05 -15.15 -18.08
CA PRO A 347 -5.99 -14.14 -19.14
C PRO A 347 -4.97 -13.00 -18.89
N LEU A 348 -4.11 -13.10 -17.87
CA LEU A 348 -3.21 -11.99 -17.49
C LEU A 348 -1.81 -12.12 -18.08
N ARG A 349 -1.58 -13.08 -18.98
CA ARG A 349 -0.25 -13.30 -19.55
C ARG A 349 0.29 -12.06 -20.24
N ASP A 350 -0.53 -11.41 -21.07
CA ASP A 350 -0.18 -10.18 -21.80
C ASP A 350 0.17 -9.00 -20.87
N PHE A 351 -0.18 -9.09 -19.59
CA PHE A 351 0.09 -8.07 -18.57
C PHE A 351 1.33 -8.33 -17.73
N PHE A 352 1.90 -9.52 -17.74
CA PHE A 352 2.98 -9.92 -16.81
C PHE A 352 4.14 -10.62 -17.51
N ASP A 353 4.10 -10.72 -18.84
CA ASP A 353 5.16 -11.37 -19.60
C ASP A 353 6.45 -10.55 -19.61
N SER A 354 7.49 -11.15 -19.06
CA SER A 354 8.85 -10.68 -19.18
C SER A 354 9.45 -11.06 -20.55
N PRO A 355 10.09 -10.13 -21.27
CA PRO A 355 10.86 -10.45 -22.47
C PRO A 355 11.98 -11.48 -22.21
N PHE A 356 12.62 -11.42 -21.03
CA PHE A 356 13.65 -12.40 -20.64
C PHE A 356 13.05 -13.81 -20.51
N TYR A 357 11.86 -13.93 -19.92
CA TYR A 357 11.14 -15.19 -19.83
C TYR A 357 10.74 -15.75 -21.21
N GLN A 358 10.36 -14.88 -22.14
CA GLN A 358 9.99 -15.28 -23.49
C GLN A 358 11.19 -15.70 -24.34
N ALA A 359 12.33 -15.01 -24.18
CA ALA A 359 13.55 -15.31 -24.92
C ALA A 359 14.21 -16.64 -24.50
N HIS A 360 13.96 -17.11 -23.28
CA HIS A 360 14.68 -18.24 -22.67
C HIS A 360 13.76 -19.37 -22.21
N ALA A 361 13.06 -20.00 -23.15
CA ALA A 361 12.18 -21.13 -22.85
C ALA A 361 12.93 -22.34 -22.27
N GLU A 362 14.20 -22.51 -22.64
CA GLU A 362 15.11 -23.54 -22.16
C GLU A 362 15.52 -23.38 -20.68
N TRP A 363 15.26 -22.22 -20.07
CA TRP A 363 15.57 -21.95 -18.67
C TRP A 363 14.37 -22.05 -17.73
N ARG A 364 13.20 -22.45 -18.26
CA ARG A 364 11.96 -22.57 -17.47
C ARG A 364 12.01 -23.79 -16.56
N CYS A 365 11.33 -23.69 -15.42
CA CYS A 365 11.08 -24.87 -14.61
C CYS A 365 10.11 -25.81 -15.36
N VAL A 366 10.29 -27.12 -15.21
CA VAL A 366 9.37 -28.13 -15.75
C VAL A 366 8.89 -29.07 -14.65
N ASP A 367 7.62 -29.44 -14.69
CA ASP A 367 7.06 -30.45 -13.80
C ASP A 367 7.50 -31.87 -14.21
N ARG A 368 7.19 -32.88 -13.38
CA ARG A 368 7.60 -34.28 -13.60
C ARG A 368 7.14 -34.88 -14.92
N ASP A 369 6.03 -34.37 -15.46
CA ASP A 369 5.47 -34.82 -16.74
C ASP A 369 6.07 -34.10 -17.96
N GLY A 370 7.03 -33.19 -17.72
CA GLY A 370 7.68 -32.38 -18.75
C GLY A 370 6.97 -31.07 -19.07
N THR A 371 5.85 -30.76 -18.40
CA THR A 371 5.12 -29.51 -18.62
C THR A 371 5.92 -28.32 -18.08
N ALA A 372 6.18 -27.32 -18.92
CA ALA A 372 6.77 -26.07 -18.48
C ALA A 372 5.80 -25.31 -17.57
N VAL A 373 6.31 -24.77 -16.46
CA VAL A 373 5.54 -23.92 -15.55
C VAL A 373 5.93 -22.45 -15.73
N ALA A 374 5.08 -21.55 -15.24
CA ALA A 374 5.25 -20.10 -15.25
C ALA A 374 6.38 -19.58 -14.32
N ARG A 375 7.57 -20.22 -14.37
CA ARG A 375 8.74 -19.91 -13.53
C ARG A 375 10.04 -20.17 -14.28
N MET A 376 11.09 -19.45 -13.91
CA MET A 376 12.46 -19.72 -14.36
C MET A 376 13.24 -20.48 -13.30
N SER A 377 14.06 -21.42 -13.75
CA SER A 377 14.84 -22.27 -12.86
C SER A 377 16.06 -21.55 -12.32
N TRP A 378 16.14 -21.47 -11.00
CA TRP A 378 17.32 -20.96 -10.30
C TRP A 378 18.46 -21.98 -10.25
N ALA A 379 18.30 -23.19 -10.80
CA ALA A 379 19.41 -24.09 -11.07
C ALA A 379 20.28 -23.59 -12.24
N VAL A 380 19.69 -22.81 -13.16
CA VAL A 380 20.40 -22.18 -14.29
C VAL A 380 21.24 -20.98 -13.79
N PRO A 381 22.56 -20.96 -14.02
CA PRO A 381 23.43 -19.85 -13.61
C PRO A 381 23.03 -18.49 -14.18
N GLU A 382 22.56 -18.44 -15.42
CA GLU A 382 22.17 -17.24 -16.15
C GLU A 382 20.93 -16.59 -15.53
N VAL A 383 19.94 -17.40 -15.12
CA VAL A 383 18.75 -16.91 -14.40
C VAL A 383 19.15 -16.28 -13.07
N ARG A 384 20.04 -16.94 -12.30
CA ARG A 384 20.54 -16.37 -11.04
C ARG A 384 21.31 -15.07 -11.29
N LYS A 385 22.14 -15.01 -12.33
CA LYS A 385 22.89 -13.81 -12.69
C LYS A 385 21.95 -12.65 -12.99
N HIS A 386 20.92 -12.86 -13.81
CA HIS A 386 19.93 -11.83 -14.16
C HIS A 386 19.23 -11.26 -12.93
N VAL A 387 18.72 -12.13 -12.06
CA VAL A 387 18.09 -11.72 -10.78
C VAL A 387 19.06 -10.94 -9.90
N ILE A 388 20.32 -11.37 -9.81
CA ILE A 388 21.36 -10.69 -9.03
C ILE A 388 21.68 -9.32 -9.64
N ASP A 389 21.75 -9.17 -10.96
CA ASP A 389 22.03 -7.88 -11.60
C ASP A 389 20.92 -6.85 -11.28
N VAL A 390 19.63 -7.24 -11.38
CA VAL A 390 18.49 -6.41 -10.97
C VAL A 390 18.57 -6.02 -9.50
N LEU A 391 18.89 -6.98 -8.62
CA LEU A 391 18.98 -6.71 -7.18
C LEU A 391 20.18 -5.81 -6.84
N ARG A 392 21.31 -5.97 -7.53
CA ARG A 392 22.50 -5.12 -7.37
C ARG A 392 22.23 -3.69 -7.82
N GLU A 393 21.49 -3.50 -8.90
CA GLU A 393 21.04 -2.17 -9.32
C GLU A 393 20.20 -1.52 -8.22
N ALA A 394 19.20 -2.25 -7.69
CA ALA A 394 18.35 -1.74 -6.63
C ALA A 394 19.12 -1.39 -5.35
N VAL A 395 20.10 -2.21 -4.96
CA VAL A 395 21.02 -1.89 -3.85
C VAL A 395 21.82 -0.62 -4.17
N GLY A 396 22.21 -0.43 -5.44
CA GLY A 396 22.89 0.76 -5.94
C GLY A 396 22.13 2.08 -5.75
N PHE A 397 20.81 2.05 -5.49
CA PHE A 397 20.05 3.24 -5.11
C PHE A 397 20.25 3.68 -3.65
N GLY A 398 21.05 2.94 -2.88
CA GLY A 398 21.37 3.25 -1.48
C GLY A 398 20.80 2.26 -0.47
N GLY A 399 20.30 1.09 -0.90
CA GLY A 399 19.80 0.07 0.04
C GLY A 399 20.90 -0.46 0.97
N ASP A 400 20.59 -0.62 2.26
CA ASP A 400 21.48 -1.16 3.30
C ASP A 400 21.71 -2.67 3.16
N GLY A 401 20.82 -3.36 2.45
CA GLY A 401 20.90 -4.79 2.24
C GLY A 401 19.94 -5.28 1.15
N ALA A 402 20.03 -6.57 0.88
CA ALA A 402 19.20 -7.23 -0.11
C ALA A 402 18.48 -8.44 0.50
N HIS A 403 17.28 -8.78 0.02
CA HIS A 403 16.56 -9.98 0.44
C HIS A 403 15.81 -10.65 -0.71
N LEU A 404 15.54 -11.95 -0.55
CA LEU A 404 14.77 -12.77 -1.49
C LEU A 404 13.48 -13.18 -0.80
N VAL A 405 12.33 -12.86 -1.41
CA VAL A 405 11.02 -13.09 -0.80
C VAL A 405 10.57 -14.54 -1.04
N PHE A 406 11.24 -15.53 -0.43
CA PHE A 406 10.95 -16.95 -0.64
C PHE A 406 9.56 -17.39 -0.14
N CYS A 407 8.89 -16.59 0.70
CA CYS A 407 7.48 -16.82 1.03
C CYS A 407 6.52 -16.50 -0.13
N ARG A 408 7.03 -15.98 -1.26
CA ARG A 408 6.32 -15.73 -2.51
C ARG A 408 7.08 -16.35 -3.67
N GLY A 409 6.34 -16.87 -4.66
CA GLY A 409 6.94 -17.28 -5.92
C GLY A 409 7.76 -18.58 -5.91
N VAL A 410 7.76 -19.33 -4.82
CA VAL A 410 8.29 -20.70 -4.78
C VAL A 410 7.34 -21.69 -5.47
N PRO A 411 7.84 -22.86 -5.92
CA PRO A 411 9.25 -23.28 -5.97
C PRO A 411 10.06 -22.60 -7.08
N VAL A 412 11.36 -22.39 -6.88
CA VAL A 412 12.29 -21.77 -7.87
C VAL A 412 13.13 -22.79 -8.65
N VAL A 413 12.90 -24.08 -8.40
CA VAL A 413 13.46 -25.23 -9.12
C VAL A 413 12.41 -26.35 -9.11
N LEU A 414 12.34 -27.15 -10.16
CA LEU A 414 11.45 -28.32 -10.25
C LEU A 414 12.21 -29.56 -10.76
N TYR A 415 11.91 -30.04 -11.97
CA TYR A 415 12.49 -31.27 -12.54
C TYR A 415 13.19 -31.01 -13.87
N GLU A 416 13.52 -29.75 -14.15
CA GLU A 416 14.31 -29.36 -15.32
C GLU A 416 15.71 -29.97 -15.28
N PRO A 417 16.31 -30.29 -16.45
CA PRO A 417 17.63 -30.92 -16.53
C PRO A 417 18.70 -30.24 -15.66
N PRO A 418 18.82 -28.89 -15.63
CA PRO A 418 19.79 -28.22 -14.76
C PRO A 418 19.65 -28.58 -13.27
N PHE A 419 18.43 -28.71 -12.74
CA PHE A 419 18.23 -29.12 -11.35
C PHE A 419 18.48 -30.62 -11.15
N VAL A 420 17.97 -31.46 -12.06
CA VAL A 420 18.13 -32.92 -11.99
C VAL A 420 19.60 -33.31 -11.98
N GLU A 421 20.40 -32.71 -12.85
CA GLU A 421 21.85 -32.95 -12.92
C GLU A 421 22.56 -32.52 -11.64
N LEU A 422 22.22 -31.33 -11.09
CA LEU A 422 22.78 -30.87 -9.82
C LEU A 422 22.41 -31.80 -8.66
N PHE A 423 21.16 -32.27 -8.61
CA PHE A 423 20.68 -33.18 -7.57
C PHE A 423 21.35 -34.55 -7.68
N GLN A 424 21.45 -35.12 -8.88
CA GLN A 424 22.14 -36.38 -9.14
C GLN A 424 23.62 -36.31 -8.78
N LYS A 425 24.30 -35.22 -9.16
CA LYS A 425 25.71 -35.01 -8.80
C LYS A 425 25.92 -34.93 -7.29
N LYS A 426 24.97 -34.32 -6.55
CA LYS A 426 25.09 -34.13 -5.09
C LYS A 426 24.67 -35.34 -4.27
N TYR A 427 23.64 -36.08 -4.72
CA TYR A 427 22.98 -37.12 -3.91
C TYR A 427 22.98 -38.51 -4.57
N GLY A 428 23.47 -38.65 -5.80
CA GLY A 428 23.52 -39.93 -6.52
C GLY A 428 22.14 -40.50 -6.90
N ALA A 429 21.08 -39.70 -6.79
CA ALA A 429 19.69 -40.11 -7.03
C ALA A 429 19.00 -39.21 -8.05
N ASP A 430 18.04 -39.75 -8.78
CA ASP A 430 17.21 -39.01 -9.73
C ASP A 430 15.97 -38.46 -9.01
N PRO A 431 15.84 -37.13 -8.84
CA PRO A 431 14.72 -36.54 -8.10
C PRO A 431 13.38 -36.70 -8.84
N SER A 432 13.40 -36.99 -10.15
CA SER A 432 12.18 -37.20 -10.95
C SER A 432 11.56 -38.58 -10.74
N ARG A 433 12.32 -39.53 -10.20
CA ARG A 433 11.84 -40.89 -9.92
C ARG A 433 11.28 -40.95 -8.51
N PRO A 434 10.04 -41.43 -8.29
CA PRO A 434 9.58 -41.73 -6.95
C PRO A 434 10.53 -42.76 -6.34
N GLY A 435 11.14 -42.44 -5.21
CA GLY A 435 11.95 -43.39 -4.47
C GLY A 435 11.12 -44.66 -4.21
N ARG A 436 11.72 -45.84 -4.39
CA ARG A 436 11.17 -47.06 -3.80
C ARG A 436 11.15 -46.82 -2.30
N ALA A 437 9.96 -46.53 -1.75
CA ALA A 437 9.72 -46.61 -0.32
C ALA A 437 9.87 -48.07 0.12
#